data_AF-A0AAN6WNA9-F1
#
_entry.id   AF-A0AAN6WNA9-F1
#
_cell.length_a   1.000
_cell.length_b   1.000
_cell.length_c   1.000
_cell.angle_alpha   90.00
_cell.angle_beta   90.00
_cell.angle_gamma   90.00
#
_symmetry.space_group_name_H-M   'P 1'
#
loop_
_entity.id
_entity.type
_entity.pdbx_description
1 polymer ?
#
loop_
_entity_poly.entity_id
_entity_poly.type
_entity_poly.pdbx_seq_one_letter_code
_entity_poly.pdbx_strand_id
1 'polypeptide(L)'
;MMASQSSASSERSRPHSSRPPSSAADDHEPEPGDPSEEFHPEDVPVEVLVKHLLGAKQSLSSMALVLRANDLATHARQMHEESVILSAQTGFLRHGIHQQMLVLSQVRRGLNRSYDRGKREFKQLLCTLDDADARLQQTIDVLRNTVVESAFRPPGEESKCLMDFVDEKGVDTLRNALKENIAELQSVQTSFDGDLLRFDDDLRALTRTLSPAKSRTSPSSSATAYQPMPHLLAVLTDHSHAMAQHLTSLTRHFDMCVTAVRSTEGGAALARRRAADMTESNGDPVSISGVITEQESHRNFDMMDPSERAEIVQVVVKDAPEVDEVVAEIQAVLQRMELEFGNLKEQADTIRGSYISTLNAFQALEEIGARLQGYIDAETEFSQRWDVEREAISGTLQEMGELSRFYEGYASAYDTLRFEAERRKAVEEKIQYTLRKAKESVENLMEADVKEREHFQQEVGEYIPTDLWVGMNDPLRKWDIVPVYEDHDLEGEQEPNTPTLPKASLFTPDVPEERL
;
A
#
# COMPACT_ATOMS: atom_id res chain seq x y z
N MET A 1 -29.89 -18.52 36.38
CA MET A 1 -30.64 -19.78 36.22
C MET A 1 -29.65 -20.83 35.72
N MET A 2 -29.35 -21.80 36.60
CA MET A 2 -28.66 -23.12 36.42
C MET A 2 -27.23 -23.12 35.82
N ALA A 3 -26.15 -23.47 36.56
CA ALA A 3 -25.76 -24.73 37.26
C ALA A 3 -25.41 -25.85 36.25
N SER A 4 -24.30 -26.60 36.30
CA SER A 4 -23.59 -27.27 37.42
C SER A 4 -22.13 -27.58 37.00
N GLN A 5 -21.08 -27.38 37.82
CA GLN A 5 -20.49 -28.27 38.85
C GLN A 5 -20.21 -29.74 38.43
N SER A 6 -18.95 -30.19 38.52
CA SER A 6 -18.49 -31.10 39.58
C SER A 6 -17.00 -31.49 39.45
N SER A 7 -16.38 -31.63 40.62
CA SER A 7 -14.99 -31.93 40.95
C SER A 7 -14.66 -33.43 40.86
N ALA A 8 -13.36 -33.77 40.73
CA ALA A 8 -12.78 -34.93 41.42
C ALA A 8 -11.24 -34.88 41.44
N SER A 9 -10.70 -34.83 42.65
CA SER A 9 -9.34 -35.17 43.06
C SER A 9 -9.11 -36.68 42.90
N SER A 10 -7.90 -37.13 42.57
CA SER A 10 -7.46 -38.48 42.94
C SER A 10 -5.94 -38.60 43.02
N GLU A 11 -5.48 -38.98 44.20
CA GLU A 11 -4.12 -39.37 44.56
C GLU A 11 -3.72 -40.74 43.97
N ARG A 12 -2.39 -40.96 43.94
CA ARG A 12 -1.65 -42.24 43.98
C ARG A 12 -1.93 -43.30 42.91
N SER A 13 -0.88 -43.67 42.18
CA SER A 13 -0.27 -45.01 42.27
C SER A 13 1.01 -45.12 41.41
N ARG A 14 2.08 -45.63 42.03
CA ARG A 14 3.25 -46.22 41.35
C ARG A 14 2.82 -47.52 40.65
N PRO A 15 3.55 -47.95 39.61
CA PRO A 15 3.95 -49.34 39.56
C PRO A 15 5.45 -49.53 39.30
N HIS A 16 5.97 -50.58 39.93
CA HIS A 16 7.27 -51.19 39.76
C HIS A 16 7.36 -52.04 38.47
N SER A 17 8.61 -52.35 38.11
CA SER A 17 9.08 -53.54 37.38
C SER A 17 8.78 -53.59 35.86
N SER A 18 9.62 -54.15 35.00
CA SER A 18 10.69 -55.12 35.21
C SER A 18 11.52 -55.28 33.92
N ARG A 19 12.82 -55.40 34.11
CA ARG A 19 13.79 -56.08 33.22
C ARG A 19 13.36 -57.54 32.96
N PRO A 20 13.72 -58.15 31.82
CA PRO A 20 13.89 -59.59 31.79
C PRO A 20 15.28 -60.06 31.29
N PRO A 21 15.60 -61.35 31.55
CA PRO A 21 16.96 -61.88 31.59
C PRO A 21 17.21 -63.08 30.65
N SER A 22 18.48 -63.48 30.50
CA SER A 22 18.96 -64.83 30.12
C SER A 22 20.49 -64.73 29.96
N SER A 23 21.36 -65.61 30.45
CA SER A 23 21.32 -66.99 30.97
C SER A 23 22.66 -67.23 31.71
N ALA A 24 22.69 -67.80 32.93
CA ALA A 24 22.96 -69.22 33.24
C ALA A 24 24.16 -69.81 32.45
N ALA A 25 25.21 -70.40 33.04
CA ALA A 25 25.45 -70.91 34.40
C ALA A 25 26.98 -71.05 34.61
N ASP A 26 27.46 -70.99 35.86
CA ASP A 26 28.22 -72.09 36.45
C ASP A 26 28.34 -71.92 37.96
N ASP A 27 28.14 -73.03 38.67
CA ASP A 27 28.17 -73.17 40.12
C ASP A 27 29.61 -73.07 40.65
N HIS A 28 29.85 -72.14 41.57
CA HIS A 28 30.91 -72.28 42.57
C HIS A 28 30.50 -71.57 43.86
N GLU A 29 30.34 -72.34 44.94
CA GLU A 29 30.26 -71.85 46.32
C GLU A 29 31.46 -70.95 46.64
N PRO A 30 31.27 -69.77 47.25
CA PRO A 30 32.34 -69.11 47.99
C PRO A 30 32.30 -69.58 49.45
N GLU A 31 33.37 -70.25 49.87
CA GLU A 31 33.70 -70.47 51.27
C GLU A 31 33.72 -69.14 52.07
N PRO A 32 33.42 -69.19 53.38
CA PRO A 32 33.55 -68.03 54.25
C PRO A 32 35.02 -67.86 54.65
N GLY A 33 35.74 -66.98 53.94
CA GLY A 33 37.12 -66.64 54.29
C GLY A 33 37.55 -65.31 53.69
N ASP A 34 37.39 -64.22 54.44
CA ASP A 34 38.52 -63.54 55.08
C ASP A 34 37.98 -62.41 56.01
N PRO A 35 38.55 -62.23 57.21
CA PRO A 35 38.23 -61.09 58.06
C PRO A 35 38.78 -59.83 57.39
N SER A 36 37.98 -58.76 57.42
CA SER A 36 38.37 -57.39 57.09
C SER A 36 39.81 -57.09 57.49
N GLU A 37 40.68 -56.84 56.50
CA GLU A 37 42.00 -56.22 56.71
C GLU A 37 41.77 -54.94 57.51
N GLU A 38 42.19 -54.96 58.78
CA GLU A 38 42.21 -53.77 59.62
C GLU A 38 43.17 -52.77 58.98
N PHE A 39 42.63 -51.67 58.44
CA PHE A 39 43.43 -50.57 57.93
C PHE A 39 44.21 -49.96 59.09
N HIS A 40 45.53 -50.21 59.15
CA HIS A 40 46.38 -49.60 60.16
C HIS A 40 46.88 -48.23 59.67
N PRO A 41 46.56 -47.13 60.36
CA PRO A 41 46.97 -45.78 59.96
C PRO A 41 48.50 -45.57 59.98
N GLU A 42 49.25 -46.48 60.62
CA GLU A 42 50.72 -46.45 60.67
C GLU A 42 51.40 -46.97 59.39
N ASP A 43 50.65 -47.63 58.50
CA ASP A 43 51.18 -48.18 57.24
C ASP A 43 51.18 -47.15 56.09
N VAL A 44 50.56 -45.98 56.27
CA VAL A 44 50.56 -44.90 55.27
C VAL A 44 51.73 -43.96 55.53
N PRO A 45 52.73 -43.87 54.63
CA PRO A 45 53.86 -42.97 54.82
C PRO A 45 53.41 -41.51 54.84
N VAL A 46 53.97 -40.72 55.76
CA VAL A 46 53.73 -39.27 55.87
C VAL A 46 53.97 -38.54 54.53
N GLU A 47 54.90 -39.04 53.71
CA GLU A 47 55.17 -38.53 52.37
C GLU A 47 53.99 -38.65 51.39
N VAL A 48 53.17 -39.70 51.54
CA VAL A 48 51.98 -39.95 50.71
C VAL A 48 50.86 -38.97 51.09
N LEU A 49 50.64 -38.75 52.39
CA LEU A 49 49.68 -37.75 52.87
C LEU A 49 50.05 -36.33 52.43
N VAL A 50 51.34 -35.97 52.46
CA VAL A 50 51.83 -34.69 51.95
C VAL A 50 51.63 -34.55 50.44
N LYS A 51 51.80 -35.63 49.67
CA LYS A 51 51.53 -35.65 48.23
C LYS A 51 50.03 -35.42 47.95
N HIS A 52 49.15 -36.07 48.71
CA HIS A 52 47.69 -35.87 48.59
C HIS A 52 47.27 -34.45 48.99
N LEU A 53 47.86 -33.88 50.04
CA LEU A 53 47.63 -32.48 50.42
C LEU A 53 48.03 -31.49 49.31
N LEU A 54 49.16 -31.73 48.65
CA LEU A 54 49.63 -30.88 47.54
C LEU A 54 48.74 -31.03 46.30
N GLY A 55 48.31 -32.26 45.97
CA GLY A 55 47.35 -32.53 44.90
C GLY A 55 45.97 -31.91 45.16
N ALA A 56 45.43 -32.08 46.38
CA ALA A 56 44.19 -31.45 46.81
C ALA A 56 44.28 -29.92 46.72
N LYS A 57 45.42 -29.32 47.11
CA LYS A 57 45.63 -27.88 46.94
C LYS A 57 45.68 -27.44 45.48
N GLN A 58 46.36 -28.19 44.62
CA GLN A 58 46.38 -27.89 43.19
C GLN A 58 44.96 -27.99 42.59
N SER A 59 44.14 -28.96 43.03
CA SER A 59 42.75 -29.10 42.60
C SER A 59 41.89 -27.87 42.96
N LEU A 60 42.20 -27.14 44.04
CA LEU A 60 41.50 -25.90 44.40
C LEU A 60 41.73 -24.75 43.42
N SER A 61 42.72 -24.83 42.53
CA SER A 61 42.84 -23.89 41.40
C SER A 61 41.61 -23.93 40.47
N SER A 62 40.85 -25.03 40.49
CA SER A 62 39.54 -25.16 39.82
C SER A 62 38.50 -24.14 40.31
N MET A 63 38.73 -23.47 41.45
CA MET A 63 37.91 -22.35 41.92
C MET A 63 37.75 -21.26 40.84
N ALA A 64 38.79 -20.98 40.05
CA ALA A 64 38.70 -20.01 38.96
C ALA A 64 37.71 -20.43 37.87
N LEU A 65 37.61 -21.74 37.60
CA LEU A 65 36.66 -22.31 36.63
C LEU A 65 35.22 -22.22 37.13
N VAL A 66 35.02 -22.46 38.42
CA VAL A 66 33.71 -22.38 39.09
C VAL A 66 33.22 -20.92 39.17
N LEU A 67 34.12 -19.98 39.46
CA LEU A 67 33.80 -18.54 39.41
C LEU A 67 33.35 -18.13 38.01
N ARG A 68 34.09 -18.56 36.97
CA ARG A 68 33.73 -18.30 35.57
C ARG A 68 32.38 -18.90 35.19
N ALA A 69 32.07 -20.11 35.65
CA ALA A 69 30.76 -20.72 35.46
C ALA A 69 29.66 -19.87 36.13
N ASN A 70 29.85 -19.44 37.37
CA ASN A 70 28.89 -18.55 38.04
C ASN A 70 28.70 -17.23 37.28
N ASP A 71 29.77 -16.64 36.75
CA ASP A 71 29.68 -15.46 35.89
C ASP A 71 28.84 -15.74 34.63
N LEU A 72 29.06 -16.86 33.95
CA LEU A 72 28.26 -17.26 32.78
C LEU A 72 26.78 -17.45 33.12
N ALA A 73 26.44 -18.07 34.26
CA ALA A 73 25.06 -18.24 34.70
C ALA A 73 24.37 -16.91 35.04
N THR A 74 25.09 -16.00 35.71
CA THR A 74 24.56 -14.68 36.07
C THR A 74 24.34 -13.80 34.82
N HIS A 75 25.28 -13.80 33.87
CA HIS A 75 25.11 -13.13 32.58
C HIS A 75 23.96 -13.73 31.76
N ALA A 76 23.80 -15.06 31.77
CA ALA A 76 22.70 -15.73 31.09
C ALA A 76 21.34 -15.29 31.65
N ARG A 77 21.24 -15.12 32.97
CA ARG A 77 20.03 -14.62 33.64
C ARG A 77 19.71 -13.18 33.20
N GLN A 78 20.70 -12.29 33.24
CA GLN A 78 20.52 -10.91 32.78
C GLN A 78 20.09 -10.85 31.31
N MET A 79 20.74 -11.60 30.42
CA MET A 79 20.35 -11.65 29.01
C MET A 79 18.95 -12.21 28.80
N HIS A 80 18.53 -13.18 29.60
CA HIS A 80 17.16 -13.69 29.54
C HIS A 80 16.14 -12.64 30.00
N GLU A 81 16.38 -11.97 31.12
CA GLU A 81 15.53 -10.87 31.62
C GLU A 81 15.37 -9.77 30.57
N GLU A 82 16.48 -9.31 29.98
CA GLU A 82 16.45 -8.34 28.88
C GLU A 82 15.67 -8.87 27.67
N SER A 83 15.90 -10.12 27.28
CA SER A 83 15.25 -10.73 26.11
C SER A 83 13.74 -10.87 26.29
N VAL A 84 13.27 -11.17 27.51
CA VAL A 84 11.84 -11.22 27.83
C VAL A 84 11.21 -9.82 27.71
N ILE A 85 11.87 -8.79 28.24
CA ILE A 85 11.40 -7.40 28.15
C ILE A 85 11.33 -6.96 26.67
N LEU A 86 12.42 -7.16 25.91
CA LEU A 86 12.49 -6.78 24.50
C LEU A 86 11.48 -7.55 23.64
N SER A 87 11.24 -8.84 23.93
CA SER A 87 10.22 -9.64 23.24
C SER A 87 8.82 -9.11 23.49
N ALA A 88 8.48 -8.77 24.74
CA ALA A 88 7.19 -8.20 25.09
C ALA A 88 6.98 -6.82 24.43
N GLN A 89 7.99 -5.94 24.49
CA GLN A 89 7.96 -4.63 23.83
C GLN A 89 7.83 -4.77 22.30
N THR A 90 8.58 -5.69 21.70
CA THR A 90 8.48 -6.01 20.27
C THR A 90 7.07 -6.47 19.91
N GLY A 91 6.48 -7.39 20.69
CA GLY A 91 5.12 -7.87 20.47
C GLY A 91 4.08 -6.76 20.53
N PHE A 92 4.17 -5.89 21.55
CA PHE A 92 3.30 -4.73 21.71
C PHE A 92 3.42 -3.76 20.51
N LEU A 93 4.64 -3.37 20.14
CA LEU A 93 4.88 -2.46 19.02
C LEU A 93 4.42 -3.06 17.69
N ARG A 94 4.71 -4.33 17.42
CA ARG A 94 4.26 -5.01 16.19
C ARG A 94 2.73 -5.06 16.10
N HIS A 95 2.05 -5.30 17.22
CA HIS A 95 0.59 -5.26 17.26
C HIS A 95 0.06 -3.85 16.95
N GLY A 96 0.62 -2.82 17.57
CA GLY A 96 0.26 -1.42 17.30
C GLY A 96 0.51 -1.01 15.85
N ILE A 97 1.69 -1.32 15.30
CA ILE A 97 2.03 -1.06 13.89
C ILE A 97 1.05 -1.78 12.96
N HIS A 98 0.71 -3.04 13.26
CA HIS A 98 -0.26 -3.78 12.45
C HIS A 98 -1.64 -3.14 12.46
N GLN A 99 -2.13 -2.69 13.63
CA GLN A 99 -3.40 -1.96 13.72
C GLN A 99 -3.38 -0.66 12.90
N GLN A 100 -2.30 0.12 13.00
CA GLN A 100 -2.17 1.35 12.22
C GLN A 100 -2.06 1.08 10.71
N MET A 101 -1.36 0.02 10.30
CA MET A 101 -1.35 -0.43 8.90
C MET A 101 -2.75 -0.75 8.38
N LEU A 102 -3.63 -1.36 9.20
CA LEU A 102 -5.01 -1.62 8.81
C LEU A 102 -5.77 -0.31 8.57
N VAL A 103 -5.60 0.68 9.45
CA VAL A 103 -6.20 2.02 9.28
C VAL A 103 -5.68 2.69 8.01
N LEU A 104 -4.36 2.71 7.80
CA LEU A 104 -3.76 3.28 6.58
C LEU A 104 -4.24 2.57 5.32
N SER A 105 -4.42 1.25 5.35
CA SER A 105 -5.00 0.48 4.23
C SER A 105 -6.46 0.84 3.96
N GLN A 106 -7.21 1.25 4.98
CA GLN A 106 -8.58 1.74 4.85
C GLN A 106 -8.59 3.14 4.23
N VAL A 107 -7.70 4.04 4.67
CA VAL A 107 -7.51 5.36 4.05
C VAL A 107 -7.14 5.20 2.58
N ARG A 108 -6.17 4.32 2.26
CA ARG A 108 -5.79 4.01 0.88
C ARG A 108 -6.97 3.59 0.02
N ARG A 109 -7.85 2.73 0.55
CA ARG A 109 -9.07 2.30 -0.15
C ARG A 109 -10.07 3.46 -0.31
N GLY A 110 -10.10 4.40 0.62
CA GLY A 110 -10.84 5.66 0.48
C GLY A 110 -10.34 6.46 -0.71
N LEU A 111 -9.06 6.83 -0.69
CA LEU A 111 -8.39 7.61 -1.74
C LEU A 111 -8.57 6.99 -3.13
N ASN A 112 -8.30 5.69 -3.27
CA ASN A 112 -8.50 4.97 -4.54
C ASN A 112 -9.95 5.01 -5.03
N ARG A 113 -10.94 4.89 -4.12
CA ARG A 113 -12.35 4.94 -4.53
C ARG A 113 -12.74 6.33 -5.01
N SER A 114 -12.23 7.39 -4.38
CA SER A 114 -12.45 8.77 -4.82
C SER A 114 -11.83 9.01 -6.20
N TYR A 115 -10.57 8.57 -6.39
CA TYR A 115 -9.89 8.61 -7.68
C TYR A 115 -10.64 7.84 -8.78
N ASP A 116 -10.99 6.57 -8.54
CA ASP A 116 -11.71 5.72 -9.50
C ASP A 116 -13.10 6.25 -9.81
N ARG A 117 -13.73 6.95 -8.87
CA ARG A 117 -14.98 7.67 -9.11
C ARG A 117 -14.73 8.83 -10.08
N GLY A 118 -13.80 9.73 -9.77
CA GLY A 118 -13.46 10.86 -10.65
C GLY A 118 -13.09 10.42 -12.06
N LYS A 119 -12.27 9.38 -12.20
CA LYS A 119 -11.89 8.81 -13.51
C LYS A 119 -13.06 8.25 -14.31
N ARG A 120 -14.05 7.63 -13.64
CA ARG A 120 -15.26 7.14 -14.31
C ARG A 120 -16.16 8.28 -14.76
N GLU A 121 -16.36 9.28 -13.89
CA GLU A 121 -17.12 10.48 -14.22
C GLU A 121 -16.47 11.25 -15.38
N PHE A 122 -15.13 11.35 -15.40
CA PHE A 122 -14.38 11.95 -16.52
C PHE A 122 -14.62 11.25 -17.85
N LYS A 123 -14.55 9.92 -17.86
CA LYS A 123 -14.84 9.16 -19.08
C LYS A 123 -16.26 9.39 -19.58
N GLN A 124 -17.23 9.44 -18.66
CA GLN A 124 -18.62 9.72 -19.01
C GLN A 124 -18.77 11.13 -19.59
N LEU A 125 -18.15 12.12 -18.96
CA LEU A 125 -18.16 13.51 -19.40
C LEU A 125 -17.52 13.68 -20.79
N LEU A 126 -16.40 13.00 -21.05
CA LEU A 126 -15.74 13.00 -22.34
C LEU A 126 -16.63 12.40 -23.44
N CYS A 127 -17.32 11.29 -23.16
CA CYS A 127 -18.28 10.73 -24.13
C CYS A 127 -19.44 11.69 -24.42
N THR A 128 -20.01 12.33 -23.40
CA THR A 128 -21.10 13.31 -23.61
C THR A 128 -20.63 14.53 -24.41
N LEU A 129 -19.35 14.86 -24.28
CA LEU A 129 -18.72 15.94 -25.01
C LEU A 129 -18.45 15.61 -26.47
N ASP A 130 -17.90 14.43 -26.74
CA ASP A 130 -17.73 13.94 -28.10
C ASP A 130 -19.08 13.88 -28.83
N ASP A 131 -20.15 13.44 -28.14
CA ASP A 131 -21.52 13.44 -28.68
C ASP A 131 -22.07 14.84 -28.96
N ALA A 132 -21.69 15.84 -28.16
CA ALA A 132 -22.13 17.24 -28.34
C ALA A 132 -21.35 17.92 -29.49
N ASP A 133 -20.04 17.72 -29.55
CA ASP A 133 -19.20 18.24 -30.64
C ASP A 133 -19.56 17.59 -31.98
N ALA A 134 -19.85 16.28 -32.01
CA ALA A 134 -20.31 15.59 -33.23
C ALA A 134 -21.63 16.18 -33.75
N ARG A 135 -22.58 16.50 -32.85
CA ARG A 135 -23.83 17.16 -33.20
C ARG A 135 -23.61 18.57 -33.76
N LEU A 136 -22.80 19.38 -33.07
CA LEU A 136 -22.46 20.71 -33.56
C LEU A 136 -21.78 20.64 -34.94
N GLN A 137 -20.83 19.73 -35.11
CA GLN A 137 -20.14 19.53 -36.39
C GLN A 137 -21.11 19.14 -37.50
N GLN A 138 -22.06 18.24 -37.23
CA GLN A 138 -23.11 17.88 -38.17
C GLN A 138 -23.96 19.10 -38.58
N THR A 139 -24.35 19.95 -37.63
CA THR A 139 -25.12 21.17 -37.94
C THR A 139 -24.32 22.16 -38.77
N ILE A 140 -23.02 22.33 -38.47
CA ILE A 140 -22.10 23.17 -39.26
C ILE A 140 -21.96 22.61 -40.67
N ASP A 141 -21.81 21.30 -40.83
CA ASP A 141 -21.70 20.66 -42.15
C ASP A 141 -22.98 20.84 -42.98
N VAL A 142 -24.16 20.79 -42.36
CA VAL A 142 -25.43 21.13 -43.02
C VAL A 142 -25.37 22.57 -43.54
N LEU A 143 -25.01 23.54 -42.69
CA LEU A 143 -24.92 24.95 -43.08
C LEU A 143 -23.87 25.20 -44.20
N ARG A 144 -22.76 24.44 -44.23
CA ARG A 144 -21.75 24.53 -45.30
C ARG A 144 -22.24 23.97 -46.62
N ASN A 145 -23.03 22.90 -46.58
CA ASN A 145 -23.56 22.25 -47.77
C ASN A 145 -24.80 22.95 -48.34
N THR A 146 -25.48 23.79 -47.55
CA THR A 146 -26.61 24.61 -48.02
C THR A 146 -26.11 25.86 -48.73
N VAL A 147 -26.16 25.84 -50.07
CA VAL A 147 -25.84 26.98 -50.93
C VAL A 147 -27.01 27.98 -50.94
N VAL A 148 -26.71 29.26 -50.75
CA VAL A 148 -27.72 30.31 -50.80
C VAL A 148 -28.22 30.50 -52.25
N GLU A 149 -29.52 30.64 -52.46
CA GLU A 149 -30.07 30.85 -53.79
C GLU A 149 -29.63 32.20 -54.39
N SER A 150 -29.32 32.21 -55.69
CA SER A 150 -28.78 33.39 -56.40
C SER A 150 -29.75 34.57 -56.41
N ALA A 151 -31.06 34.34 -56.27
CA ALA A 151 -32.06 35.40 -56.26
C ALA A 151 -31.99 36.28 -55.00
N PHE A 152 -31.41 35.79 -53.91
CA PHE A 152 -31.18 36.57 -52.69
C PHE A 152 -29.84 37.32 -52.69
N ARG A 153 -29.06 37.20 -53.78
CA ARG A 153 -27.75 37.84 -53.89
C ARG A 153 -27.76 38.95 -54.95
N PRO A 154 -26.94 40.00 -54.76
CA PRO A 154 -26.72 40.99 -55.81
C PRO A 154 -26.12 40.33 -57.07
N PRO A 155 -26.47 40.83 -58.27
CA PRO A 155 -26.03 40.22 -59.52
C PRO A 155 -24.51 40.30 -59.68
N GLY A 156 -23.86 39.15 -59.88
CA GLY A 156 -22.41 39.03 -60.12
C GLY A 156 -21.57 38.52 -58.95
N GLU A 157 -22.18 38.24 -57.79
CA GLU A 157 -21.47 37.70 -56.62
C GLU A 157 -21.27 36.17 -56.68
N GLU A 158 -20.16 35.66 -56.10
CA GLU A 158 -19.83 34.23 -56.04
C GLU A 158 -20.83 33.41 -55.19
N SER A 159 -20.81 32.09 -55.35
CA SER A 159 -21.66 31.18 -54.58
C SER A 159 -21.25 31.13 -53.11
N LYS A 160 -22.01 31.83 -52.26
CA LYS A 160 -21.91 31.76 -50.80
C LYS A 160 -22.79 30.66 -50.21
N CYS A 161 -22.31 30.04 -49.14
CA CYS A 161 -23.06 29.08 -48.32
C CYS A 161 -23.63 29.74 -47.07
N LEU A 162 -24.56 29.08 -46.40
CA LEU A 162 -25.23 29.61 -45.22
C LEU A 162 -24.25 29.86 -44.06
N MET A 163 -23.17 29.09 -43.97
CA MET A 163 -22.08 29.33 -43.00
C MET A 163 -21.32 30.65 -43.21
N ASP A 164 -21.25 31.21 -44.42
CA ASP A 164 -20.47 32.44 -44.68
C ASP A 164 -21.06 33.67 -43.97
N PHE A 165 -22.30 33.55 -43.48
CA PHE A 165 -23.04 34.58 -42.76
C PHE A 165 -23.00 34.39 -41.23
N VAL A 166 -22.31 33.36 -40.76
CA VAL A 166 -22.23 32.97 -39.34
C VAL A 166 -20.83 33.24 -38.79
N ASP A 167 -20.73 33.66 -37.53
CA ASP A 167 -19.44 33.89 -36.86
C ASP A 167 -18.81 32.57 -36.38
N GLU A 168 -17.79 32.08 -37.09
CA GLU A 168 -17.05 30.87 -36.70
C GLU A 168 -16.25 31.06 -35.38
N LYS A 169 -15.93 32.30 -34.99
CA LYS A 169 -15.08 32.56 -33.82
C LYS A 169 -15.68 32.05 -32.52
N GLY A 170 -17.01 32.10 -32.38
CA GLY A 170 -17.70 31.60 -31.18
C GLY A 170 -17.50 30.10 -30.97
N VAL A 171 -17.53 29.31 -32.04
CA VAL A 171 -17.31 27.86 -31.99
C VAL A 171 -15.87 27.55 -31.58
N ASP A 172 -14.90 28.26 -32.16
CA ASP A 172 -13.49 28.07 -31.84
C ASP A 172 -13.16 28.47 -30.41
N THR A 173 -13.76 29.55 -29.89
CA THR A 173 -13.59 29.94 -28.48
C THR A 173 -14.11 28.87 -27.52
N LEU A 174 -15.28 28.29 -27.80
CA LEU A 174 -15.85 27.21 -26.98
C LEU A 174 -14.96 25.96 -27.01
N ARG A 175 -14.49 25.56 -28.19
CA ARG A 175 -13.60 24.40 -28.35
C ARG A 175 -12.26 24.60 -27.66
N ASN A 176 -11.72 25.82 -27.66
CA ASN A 176 -10.46 26.12 -26.98
C ASN A 176 -10.62 26.14 -25.47
N ALA A 177 -11.68 26.75 -24.94
CA ALA A 177 -11.99 26.73 -23.50
C ALA A 177 -12.16 25.28 -22.98
N LEU A 178 -12.83 24.44 -23.77
CA LEU A 178 -12.99 23.03 -23.45
C LEU A 178 -11.68 22.26 -23.40
N LYS A 179 -10.77 22.49 -24.36
CA LYS A 179 -9.44 21.88 -24.38
C LYS A 179 -8.61 22.30 -23.17
N GLU A 180 -8.73 23.55 -22.75
CA GLU A 180 -8.08 24.07 -21.54
C GLU A 180 -8.59 23.35 -20.29
N ASN A 181 -9.92 23.31 -20.07
CA ASN A 181 -10.52 22.61 -18.93
C ASN A 181 -10.14 21.12 -18.89
N ILE A 182 -10.11 20.43 -20.04
CA ILE A 182 -9.66 19.02 -20.12
C ILE A 182 -8.18 18.89 -19.73
N ALA A 183 -7.32 19.80 -20.19
CA ALA A 183 -5.90 19.77 -19.86
C ALA A 183 -5.65 20.03 -18.36
N GLU A 184 -6.40 20.96 -17.76
CA GLU A 184 -6.35 21.21 -16.32
C GLU A 184 -6.80 19.98 -15.53
N LEU A 185 -7.89 19.35 -15.93
CA LEU A 185 -8.41 18.14 -15.30
C LEU A 185 -7.43 16.96 -15.38
N GLN A 186 -6.78 16.78 -16.54
CA GLN A 186 -5.72 15.79 -16.71
C GLN A 186 -4.51 16.09 -15.82
N SER A 187 -4.10 17.36 -15.71
CA SER A 187 -3.02 17.79 -14.82
C SER A 187 -3.33 17.41 -13.36
N VAL A 188 -4.53 17.75 -12.88
CA VAL A 188 -5.00 17.42 -11.53
C VAL A 188 -5.02 15.90 -11.29
N GLN A 189 -5.47 15.12 -12.28
CA GLN A 189 -5.46 13.66 -12.21
C GLN A 189 -4.03 13.10 -12.09
N THR A 190 -3.08 13.58 -12.92
CA THR A 190 -1.69 13.11 -12.88
C THR A 190 -0.99 13.47 -11.58
N SER A 191 -1.30 14.63 -11.00
CA SER A 191 -0.79 15.03 -9.68
C SER A 191 -1.26 14.08 -8.59
N PHE A 192 -2.56 13.80 -8.54
CA PHE A 192 -3.12 12.92 -7.51
C PHE A 192 -2.70 11.44 -7.69
N ASP A 193 -2.51 10.99 -8.94
CA ASP A 193 -1.89 9.69 -9.23
C ASP A 193 -0.48 9.57 -8.64
N GLY A 194 0.31 10.65 -8.74
CA GLY A 194 1.65 10.72 -8.13
C GLY A 194 1.60 10.56 -6.61
N ASP A 195 0.68 11.26 -5.95
CA ASP A 195 0.52 11.18 -4.50
C ASP A 195 0.04 9.79 -4.03
N LEU A 196 -0.87 9.18 -4.77
CA LEU A 196 -1.34 7.83 -4.50
C LEU A 196 -0.22 6.78 -4.63
N LEU A 197 0.62 6.89 -5.68
CA LEU A 197 1.78 6.02 -5.86
C LEU A 197 2.80 6.16 -4.73
N ARG A 198 3.06 7.39 -4.29
CA ARG A 198 3.94 7.66 -3.15
C ARG A 198 3.40 7.04 -1.87
N PHE A 199 2.09 7.13 -1.63
CA PHE A 199 1.46 6.49 -0.49
C PHE A 199 1.56 4.95 -0.56
N ASP A 200 1.43 4.37 -1.75
CA ASP A 200 1.63 2.93 -1.94
C ASP A 200 3.09 2.47 -1.77
N ASP A 201 4.06 3.28 -2.21
CA ASP A 201 5.49 3.04 -1.97
C ASP A 201 5.80 3.06 -0.47
N ASP A 202 5.25 4.03 0.25
CA ASP A 202 5.35 4.16 1.70
C ASP A 202 4.82 2.92 2.44
N LEU A 203 3.61 2.46 2.09
CA LEU A 203 3.03 1.25 2.69
C LEU A 203 3.84 -0.01 2.37
N ARG A 204 4.38 -0.12 1.14
CA ARG A 204 5.26 -1.22 0.76
C ARG A 204 6.60 -1.15 1.47
N ALA A 205 7.14 0.04 1.73
CA ALA A 205 8.37 0.22 2.50
C ALA A 205 8.16 -0.20 3.96
N LEU A 206 7.06 0.24 4.59
CA LEU A 206 6.69 -0.15 5.95
C LEU A 206 6.49 -1.66 6.10
N THR A 207 5.84 -2.30 5.12
CA THR A 207 5.66 -3.77 5.14
C THR A 207 7.00 -4.51 5.03
N ARG A 208 7.94 -3.97 4.24
CA ARG A 208 9.30 -4.50 4.11
C ARG A 208 10.11 -4.34 5.39
N THR A 209 10.05 -3.18 6.05
CA THR A 209 10.76 -2.94 7.32
C THR A 209 10.17 -3.76 8.48
N LEU A 210 8.86 -3.99 8.47
CA LEU A 210 8.18 -4.86 9.44
C LEU A 210 8.43 -6.35 9.19
N SER A 211 9.08 -6.73 8.08
CA SER A 211 9.46 -8.10 7.78
C SER A 211 10.91 -8.40 8.19
N PRO A 212 11.28 -8.48 9.49
CA PRO A 212 12.52 -9.15 9.87
C PRO A 212 12.33 -10.66 9.64
N ALA A 213 13.42 -11.28 9.18
CA ALA A 213 13.58 -12.68 8.80
C ALA A 213 12.57 -13.62 9.46
N LYS A 214 11.88 -14.42 8.63
CA LYS A 214 11.08 -15.59 9.01
C LYS A 214 11.52 -16.07 10.38
N SER A 215 10.67 -15.86 11.38
CA SER A 215 10.81 -16.52 12.65
C SER A 215 11.16 -17.98 12.34
N ARG A 216 12.24 -18.52 12.94
CA ARG A 216 12.62 -19.95 12.84
C ARG A 216 11.54 -20.88 13.46
N THR A 217 10.29 -20.46 13.44
CA THR A 217 9.09 -21.18 13.79
C THR A 217 8.59 -21.92 12.55
N SER A 218 9.36 -22.92 12.13
CA SER A 218 8.84 -24.05 11.36
C SER A 218 9.67 -25.27 11.76
N PRO A 219 9.11 -26.21 12.52
CA PRO A 219 9.85 -27.36 13.06
C PRO A 219 10.12 -28.45 12.01
N SER A 220 10.02 -28.14 10.73
CA SER A 220 10.32 -29.06 9.64
C SER A 220 11.53 -28.55 8.89
N SER A 221 12.71 -29.02 9.32
CA SER A 221 13.88 -29.39 8.50
C SER A 221 15.19 -29.06 9.25
N SER A 222 15.90 -30.11 9.63
CA SER A 222 17.36 -30.14 9.92
C SER A 222 17.82 -29.82 11.36
N ALA A 223 17.86 -30.87 12.19
CA ALA A 223 19.01 -31.34 13.00
C ALA A 223 19.63 -30.51 14.16
N THR A 224 19.12 -29.34 14.55
CA THR A 224 19.40 -28.78 15.89
C THR A 224 18.09 -28.42 16.58
N ALA A 225 17.72 -29.18 17.61
CA ALA A 225 16.53 -28.92 18.41
C ALA A 225 16.65 -27.53 19.02
N TYR A 226 15.79 -26.59 18.58
CA TYR A 226 15.72 -25.26 19.16
C TYR A 226 15.31 -25.39 20.63
N GLN A 227 16.27 -25.20 21.55
CA GLN A 227 15.98 -25.18 22.97
C GLN A 227 15.53 -23.78 23.39
N PRO A 228 14.37 -23.64 24.03
CA PRO A 228 13.87 -22.34 24.44
C PRO A 228 14.78 -21.74 25.54
N MET A 229 14.99 -20.42 25.53
CA MET A 229 15.84 -19.72 26.50
C MET A 229 15.63 -20.11 27.98
N PRO A 230 14.40 -20.28 28.50
CA PRO A 230 14.19 -20.69 29.89
C PRO A 230 14.80 -22.06 30.21
N HIS A 231 14.81 -22.98 29.24
CA HIS A 231 15.42 -24.30 29.39
C HIS A 231 16.94 -24.19 29.43
N LEU A 232 17.54 -23.40 28.53
CA LEU A 232 18.98 -23.12 28.53
C LEU A 232 19.41 -22.48 29.86
N LEU A 233 18.63 -21.55 30.39
CA LEU A 233 18.90 -20.91 31.68
C LEU A 233 18.82 -21.88 32.85
N ALA A 234 17.83 -22.78 32.86
CA ALA A 234 17.72 -23.82 33.88
C ALA A 234 18.95 -24.74 33.86
N VAL A 235 19.34 -25.22 32.67
CA VAL A 235 20.53 -26.06 32.48
C VAL A 235 21.81 -25.36 32.94
N LEU A 236 22.00 -24.08 32.60
CA LEU A 236 23.15 -23.28 33.05
C LEU A 236 23.17 -23.08 34.58
N THR A 237 22.00 -22.94 35.19
CA THR A 237 21.87 -22.80 36.65
C THR A 237 22.18 -24.13 37.35
N ASP A 238 21.69 -25.25 36.81
CA ASP A 238 21.96 -26.59 37.32
C ASP A 238 23.45 -26.94 37.21
N HIS A 239 24.09 -26.61 36.08
CA HIS A 239 25.54 -26.79 35.90
C HIS A 239 26.37 -25.95 36.86
N SER A 240 26.01 -24.68 37.09
CA SER A 240 26.72 -23.85 38.07
C SER A 240 26.55 -24.37 39.50
N HIS A 241 25.37 -24.91 39.84
CA HIS A 241 25.14 -25.55 41.13
C HIS A 241 25.97 -26.83 41.30
N ALA A 242 26.02 -27.70 40.29
CA ALA A 242 26.84 -28.91 40.31
C ALA A 242 28.32 -28.58 40.48
N MET A 243 28.85 -27.60 39.74
CA MET A 243 30.23 -27.13 39.89
C MET A 243 30.55 -26.59 41.30
N ALA A 244 29.60 -25.91 41.94
CA ALA A 244 29.74 -25.48 43.33
C ALA A 244 29.76 -26.64 44.34
N GLN A 245 28.97 -27.70 44.09
CA GLN A 245 29.01 -28.93 44.89
C GLN A 245 30.36 -29.63 44.75
N HIS A 246 30.91 -29.75 43.53
CA HIS A 246 32.25 -30.31 43.31
C HIS A 246 33.33 -29.49 44.02
N LEU A 247 33.29 -28.16 43.95
CA LEU A 247 34.23 -27.30 44.68
C LEU A 247 34.13 -27.47 46.21
N THR A 248 32.91 -27.64 46.72
CA THR A 248 32.69 -27.88 48.16
C THR A 248 33.29 -29.23 48.58
N SER A 249 33.14 -30.26 47.74
CA SER A 249 33.75 -31.58 47.97
C SER A 249 35.28 -31.51 47.95
N LEU A 250 35.88 -30.82 46.98
CA LEU A 250 37.33 -30.61 46.90
C LEU A 250 37.85 -29.81 48.11
N THR A 251 37.12 -28.78 48.54
CA THR A 251 37.47 -28.00 49.74
C THR A 251 37.41 -28.86 51.00
N ARG A 252 36.38 -29.68 51.16
CA ARG A 252 36.27 -30.64 52.27
C ARG A 252 37.42 -31.65 52.25
N HIS A 253 37.76 -32.20 51.09
CA HIS A 253 38.88 -33.12 50.96
C HIS A 253 40.22 -32.45 51.30
N PHE A 254 40.42 -31.18 50.90
CA PHE A 254 41.58 -30.39 51.30
C PHE A 254 41.63 -30.17 52.83
N ASP A 255 40.52 -29.80 53.46
CA ASP A 255 40.45 -29.63 54.93
C ASP A 255 40.72 -30.96 55.66
N MET A 256 40.24 -32.08 55.13
CA MET A 256 40.54 -33.43 55.63
C MET A 256 42.02 -33.80 55.44
N CYS A 257 42.64 -33.46 54.30
CA CYS A 257 44.07 -33.62 54.07
C CYS A 257 44.90 -32.78 55.05
N VAL A 258 44.49 -31.54 55.32
CA VAL A 258 45.15 -30.67 56.30
C VAL A 258 45.05 -31.26 57.70
N THR A 259 43.86 -31.76 58.07
CA THR A 259 43.61 -32.41 59.37
C THR A 259 44.44 -33.68 59.53
N ALA A 260 44.48 -34.55 58.52
CA ALA A 260 45.29 -35.76 58.49
C ALA A 260 46.80 -35.46 58.66
N VAL A 261 47.33 -34.50 57.89
CA VAL A 261 48.75 -34.11 57.94
C VAL A 261 49.12 -33.42 59.27
N ARG A 262 48.21 -32.67 59.89
CA ARG A 262 48.41 -32.05 61.21
C ARG A 262 48.36 -33.06 62.36
N SER A 263 47.49 -34.07 62.27
CA SER A 263 47.35 -35.13 63.28
C SER A 263 48.48 -36.17 63.25
N THR A 264 49.33 -36.13 62.23
CA THR A 264 50.47 -37.05 62.05
C THR A 264 51.77 -36.38 62.48
N GLU A 265 52.53 -37.04 63.36
CA GLU A 265 53.81 -36.52 63.87
C GLU A 265 54.78 -36.19 62.72
N GLY A 266 55.32 -34.96 62.70
CA GLY A 266 56.26 -34.51 61.67
C GLY A 266 55.65 -34.17 60.29
N GLY A 267 54.37 -34.45 60.05
CA GLY A 267 53.70 -34.21 58.76
C GLY A 267 53.63 -32.74 58.35
N ALA A 268 53.36 -31.85 59.32
CA ALA A 268 53.32 -30.40 59.11
C ALA A 268 54.67 -29.82 58.65
N ALA A 269 55.78 -30.29 59.21
CA ALA A 269 57.12 -29.83 58.85
C ALA A 269 57.54 -30.35 57.47
N LEU A 270 57.20 -31.62 57.16
CA LEU A 270 57.46 -32.23 55.86
C LEU A 270 56.63 -31.60 54.73
N ALA A 271 55.37 -31.25 55.00
CA ALA A 271 54.49 -30.55 54.07
C ALA A 271 55.05 -29.19 53.65
N ARG A 272 55.59 -28.41 54.60
CA ARG A 272 56.20 -27.10 54.30
C ARG A 272 57.45 -27.22 53.45
N ARG A 273 58.31 -28.20 53.75
CA ARG A 273 59.53 -28.46 52.96
C ARG A 273 59.17 -28.87 51.53
N ARG A 274 58.29 -29.86 51.35
CA ARG A 274 57.83 -30.32 50.03
C ARG A 274 57.08 -29.23 49.25
N ALA A 275 56.31 -28.37 49.91
CA ALA A 275 55.64 -27.24 49.27
C ALA A 275 56.64 -26.18 48.78
N ALA A 276 57.71 -25.92 49.54
CA ALA A 276 58.80 -25.04 49.10
C ALA A 276 59.56 -25.64 47.90
N ASP A 277 59.89 -26.94 47.95
CA ASP A 277 60.56 -27.66 46.87
C ASP A 277 59.71 -27.68 45.57
N MET A 278 58.40 -27.88 45.67
CA MET A 278 57.48 -27.84 44.51
C MET A 278 57.32 -26.44 43.91
N THR A 279 57.44 -25.40 44.73
CA THR A 279 57.37 -24.01 44.26
C THR A 279 58.61 -23.66 43.41
N GLU A 280 59.78 -24.23 43.72
CA GLU A 280 61.00 -24.07 42.93
C GLU A 280 60.97 -24.85 41.60
N SER A 281 60.26 -25.99 41.54
CA SER A 281 60.24 -26.85 40.34
C SER A 281 59.14 -26.50 39.31
N ASN A 282 57.96 -26.06 39.76
CA ASN A 282 56.76 -25.90 38.91
C ASN A 282 56.34 -24.46 38.66
N GLY A 283 57.01 -23.46 39.23
CA GLY A 283 56.77 -22.03 38.95
C GLY A 283 55.42 -21.46 39.43
N ASP A 284 54.53 -22.29 40.00
CA ASP A 284 53.26 -21.88 40.58
C ASP A 284 53.40 -21.80 42.12
N PRO A 285 53.15 -20.65 42.77
CA PRO A 285 53.41 -20.48 44.19
C PRO A 285 52.40 -21.24 45.07
N VAL A 286 52.70 -22.51 45.36
CA VAL A 286 51.90 -23.34 46.27
C VAL A 286 52.26 -23.03 47.73
N SER A 287 51.95 -21.82 48.23
CA SER A 287 52.22 -21.45 49.65
C SER A 287 51.24 -22.11 50.65
N ILE A 288 51.65 -23.15 51.38
CA ILE A 288 50.88 -23.80 52.47
C ILE A 288 51.10 -23.07 53.82
N SER A 289 52.03 -22.12 53.85
CA SER A 289 52.54 -21.47 55.07
C SER A 289 51.50 -20.64 55.84
N GLY A 290 50.42 -20.20 55.19
CA GLY A 290 49.34 -19.46 55.85
C GLY A 290 48.33 -20.37 56.58
N VAL A 291 48.23 -21.64 56.16
CA VAL A 291 47.29 -22.60 56.75
C VAL A 291 47.98 -23.44 57.83
N ILE A 292 49.26 -23.79 57.71
CA ILE A 292 49.97 -24.61 58.71
C ILE A 292 50.98 -23.73 59.48
N THR A 293 50.50 -22.94 60.44
CA THR A 293 51.36 -22.10 61.29
C THR A 293 52.01 -22.93 62.42
N GLU A 294 53.27 -22.63 62.76
CA GLU A 294 54.02 -23.35 63.81
C GLU A 294 53.40 -23.20 65.19
N GLN A 295 52.68 -22.10 65.42
CA GLN A 295 52.15 -21.71 66.72
C GLN A 295 50.85 -22.45 67.12
N GLU A 296 50.23 -23.19 66.19
CA GLU A 296 49.02 -24.00 66.42
C GLU A 296 49.27 -25.52 66.42
N SER A 297 50.48 -25.96 66.07
CA SER A 297 50.85 -27.39 66.04
C SER A 297 50.70 -28.13 67.39
N HIS A 298 50.57 -27.37 68.49
CA HIS A 298 50.40 -27.90 69.85
C HIS A 298 49.10 -27.48 70.54
N ARG A 299 48.16 -26.81 69.86
CA ARG A 299 46.86 -26.47 70.47
C ARG A 299 45.75 -27.25 69.77
N ASN A 300 45.25 -28.27 70.48
CA ASN A 300 44.00 -29.02 70.29
C ASN A 300 44.00 -30.34 69.51
N PHE A 301 45.13 -30.87 69.04
CA PHE A 301 45.16 -32.20 68.37
C PHE A 301 45.66 -33.37 69.24
N ASP A 302 46.18 -33.08 70.44
CA ASP A 302 46.61 -34.10 71.43
C ASP A 302 45.44 -34.92 72.04
N MET A 303 44.18 -34.66 71.63
CA MET A 303 42.98 -35.37 72.08
C MET A 303 42.13 -35.94 70.94
N MET A 304 42.70 -36.15 69.75
CA MET A 304 41.99 -36.87 68.68
C MET A 304 42.14 -38.37 68.93
N ASP A 305 41.02 -39.10 68.96
CA ASP A 305 41.04 -40.53 69.21
C ASP A 305 41.83 -41.24 68.07
N PRO A 306 42.71 -42.20 68.37
CA PRO A 306 43.46 -42.93 67.33
C PRO A 306 42.54 -43.64 66.31
N SER A 307 41.31 -44.00 66.68
CA SER A 307 40.32 -44.54 65.74
C SER A 307 39.82 -43.45 64.77
N GLU A 308 39.48 -42.27 65.28
CA GLU A 308 39.05 -41.12 64.48
C GLU A 308 40.16 -40.68 63.50
N ARG A 309 41.43 -40.77 63.91
CA ARG A 309 42.58 -40.54 63.02
C ARG A 309 42.68 -41.57 61.90
N ALA A 310 42.48 -42.84 62.21
CA ALA A 310 42.51 -43.91 61.22
C ALA A 310 41.41 -43.72 60.17
N GLU A 311 40.20 -43.35 60.60
CA GLU A 311 39.07 -43.06 59.72
C GLU A 311 39.35 -41.86 58.79
N ILE A 312 39.92 -40.76 59.29
CA ILE A 312 40.25 -39.59 58.45
C ILE A 312 41.34 -39.92 57.44
N VAL A 313 42.40 -40.64 57.83
CA VAL A 313 43.48 -41.05 56.92
C VAL A 313 42.95 -42.02 55.85
N GLN A 314 42.06 -42.94 56.23
CA GLN A 314 41.43 -43.88 55.31
C GLN A 314 40.60 -43.14 54.24
N VAL A 315 39.79 -42.16 54.63
CA VAL A 315 38.99 -41.36 53.69
C VAL A 315 39.88 -40.54 52.77
N VAL A 316 40.95 -39.91 53.28
CA VAL A 316 41.90 -39.15 52.45
C VAL A 316 42.58 -40.02 51.40
N VAL A 317 43.03 -41.22 51.75
CA VAL A 317 43.68 -42.14 50.81
C VAL A 317 42.68 -42.67 49.77
N LYS A 318 41.43 -42.91 50.17
CA LYS A 318 40.36 -43.37 49.27
C LYS A 318 39.91 -42.31 48.27
N ASP A 319 39.75 -41.07 48.73
CA ASP A 319 39.24 -39.97 47.89
C ASP A 319 40.33 -39.37 46.99
N ALA A 320 41.60 -39.50 47.36
CA ALA A 320 42.74 -38.97 46.61
C ALA A 320 42.78 -39.31 45.10
N PRO A 321 42.52 -40.54 44.63
CA PRO A 321 42.46 -40.84 43.19
C PRO A 321 41.25 -40.22 42.47
N GLU A 322 40.16 -39.89 43.18
CA GLU A 322 38.94 -39.32 42.60
C GLU A 322 39.05 -37.81 42.37
N VAL A 323 40.00 -37.13 43.03
CA VAL A 323 40.21 -35.67 42.93
C VAL A 323 40.45 -35.21 41.48
N ASP A 324 41.29 -35.92 40.74
CA ASP A 324 41.61 -35.56 39.35
C ASP A 324 40.41 -35.76 38.41
N GLU A 325 39.58 -36.78 38.68
CA GLU A 325 38.33 -37.02 37.94
C GLU A 325 37.32 -35.91 38.17
N VAL A 326 37.15 -35.47 39.43
CA VAL A 326 36.27 -34.35 39.77
C VAL A 326 36.74 -33.05 39.11
N VAL A 327 38.05 -32.79 39.04
CA VAL A 327 38.58 -31.61 38.33
C VAL A 327 38.33 -31.70 36.82
N ALA A 328 38.48 -32.88 36.21
CA ALA A 328 38.15 -33.10 34.81
C ALA A 328 36.64 -32.93 34.53
N GLU A 329 35.78 -33.36 35.46
CA GLU A 329 34.33 -33.14 35.39
C GLU A 329 33.99 -31.64 35.45
N ILE A 330 34.59 -30.88 36.38
CA ILE A 330 34.43 -29.41 36.46
C ILE A 330 34.79 -28.74 35.11
N GLN A 331 35.89 -29.16 34.49
CA GLN A 331 36.30 -28.64 33.18
C GLN A 331 35.28 -29.01 32.08
N ALA A 332 34.81 -30.26 32.05
CA ALA A 332 33.85 -30.73 31.07
C ALA A 332 32.47 -30.05 31.23
N VAL A 333 32.05 -29.75 32.46
CA VAL A 333 30.82 -29.00 32.74
C VAL A 333 30.96 -27.55 32.29
N LEU A 334 32.11 -26.91 32.56
CA LEU A 334 32.36 -25.54 32.09
C LEU A 334 32.32 -25.44 30.55
N GLN A 335 32.92 -26.39 29.83
CA GLN A 335 32.89 -26.39 28.36
C GLN A 335 31.46 -26.53 27.81
N ARG A 336 30.63 -27.38 28.41
CA ARG A 336 29.21 -27.51 28.07
C ARG A 336 28.45 -26.21 28.34
N MET A 337 28.72 -25.60 29.48
CA MET A 337 28.13 -24.33 29.90
C MET A 337 28.47 -23.17 28.94
N GLU A 338 29.70 -23.10 28.43
CA GLU A 338 30.11 -22.13 27.40
C GLU A 338 29.34 -22.33 26.08
N LEU A 339 29.14 -23.58 25.65
CA LEU A 339 28.38 -23.92 24.44
C LEU A 339 26.92 -23.45 24.57
N GLU A 340 26.26 -23.81 25.67
CA GLU A 340 24.85 -23.42 25.89
C GLU A 340 24.69 -21.91 26.08
N PHE A 341 25.66 -21.25 26.71
CA PHE A 341 25.69 -19.79 26.77
C PHE A 341 25.80 -19.16 25.37
N GLY A 342 26.60 -19.75 24.48
CA GLY A 342 26.67 -19.33 23.07
C GLY A 342 25.32 -19.41 22.35
N ASN A 343 24.59 -20.51 22.55
CA ASN A 343 23.23 -20.70 22.00
C ASN A 343 22.26 -19.64 22.54
N LEU A 344 22.29 -19.37 23.85
CA LEU A 344 21.44 -18.36 24.48
C LEU A 344 21.77 -16.96 23.94
N LYS A 345 23.05 -16.65 23.74
CA LYS A 345 23.49 -15.38 23.17
C LYS A 345 22.97 -15.17 21.74
N GLU A 346 23.06 -16.17 20.87
CA GLU A 346 22.51 -16.08 19.51
C GLU A 346 21.00 -15.77 19.52
N GLN A 347 20.26 -16.42 20.43
CA GLN A 347 18.83 -16.15 20.61
C GLN A 347 18.58 -14.73 21.12
N ALA A 348 19.38 -14.24 22.06
CA ALA A 348 19.27 -12.88 22.61
C ALA A 348 19.55 -11.83 21.52
N ASP A 349 20.60 -12.04 20.72
CA ASP A 349 20.98 -11.16 19.62
C ASP A 349 19.89 -11.11 18.53
N THR A 350 19.24 -12.25 18.25
CA THR A 350 18.09 -12.32 17.34
C THR A 350 16.90 -11.50 17.86
N ILE A 351 16.58 -11.62 19.16
CA ILE A 351 15.50 -10.84 19.79
C ILE A 351 15.83 -9.34 19.74
N ARG A 352 17.07 -8.96 20.06
CA ARG A 352 17.53 -7.57 19.99
C ARG A 352 17.45 -7.01 18.57
N GLY A 353 17.85 -7.79 17.57
CA GLY A 353 17.72 -7.43 16.16
C GLY A 353 16.26 -7.23 15.73
N SER A 354 15.36 -8.11 16.18
CA SER A 354 13.92 -7.95 15.92
C SER A 354 13.33 -6.69 16.56
N TYR A 355 13.77 -6.35 17.78
CA TYR A 355 13.37 -5.13 18.46
C TYR A 355 13.82 -3.88 17.69
N ILE A 356 15.09 -3.81 17.29
CA ILE A 356 15.64 -2.69 16.51
C ILE A 356 14.90 -2.55 15.17
N SER A 357 14.66 -3.67 14.46
CA SER A 357 13.88 -3.65 13.21
C SER A 357 12.45 -3.13 13.42
N THR A 358 11.84 -3.46 14.56
CA THR A 358 10.49 -3.01 14.90
C THR A 358 10.49 -1.51 15.26
N LEU A 359 11.52 -1.01 15.93
CA LEU A 359 11.69 0.44 16.15
C LEU A 359 11.86 1.21 14.84
N ASN A 360 12.66 0.69 13.90
CA ASN A 360 12.80 1.31 12.58
C ASN A 360 11.46 1.33 11.81
N ALA A 361 10.67 0.26 11.93
CA ALA A 361 9.33 0.21 11.36
C ALA A 361 8.37 1.21 12.05
N PHE A 362 8.49 1.39 13.36
CA PHE A 362 7.72 2.39 14.10
C PHE A 362 8.07 3.81 13.67
N GLN A 363 9.36 4.13 13.50
CA GLN A 363 9.79 5.43 12.99
C GLN A 363 9.28 5.67 11.55
N ALA A 364 9.36 4.66 10.68
CA ALA A 364 8.80 4.75 9.33
C ALA A 364 7.28 5.00 9.37
N LEU A 365 6.56 4.39 10.32
CA LEU A 365 5.13 4.64 10.53
C LEU A 365 4.86 6.09 10.97
N GLU A 366 5.67 6.66 11.87
CA GLU A 366 5.54 8.07 12.27
C GLU A 366 5.77 9.02 11.09
N GLU A 367 6.77 8.74 10.25
CA GLU A 367 7.04 9.53 9.05
C GLU A 367 5.88 9.47 8.05
N ILE A 368 5.27 8.29 7.85
CA ILE A 368 4.06 8.14 7.03
C ILE A 368 2.89 8.88 7.67
N GLY A 369 2.74 8.79 8.99
CA GLY A 369 1.73 9.53 9.76
C GLY A 369 1.84 11.04 9.57
N ALA A 370 3.06 11.58 9.55
CA ALA A 370 3.29 13.00 9.29
C ALA A 370 2.92 13.41 7.86
N ARG A 371 3.06 12.52 6.87
CA ARG A 371 2.65 12.76 5.47
C ARG A 371 1.17 12.50 5.21
N LEU A 372 0.49 11.76 6.09
CA LEU A 372 -0.89 11.32 5.89
C LEU A 372 -1.85 12.48 5.63
N GLN A 373 -1.69 13.58 6.37
CA GLN A 373 -2.52 14.77 6.17
C GLN A 373 -2.34 15.34 4.76
N GLY A 374 -1.12 15.35 4.22
CA GLY A 374 -0.87 15.80 2.85
C GLY A 374 -1.58 14.93 1.79
N TYR A 375 -1.68 13.62 2.00
CA TYR A 375 -2.44 12.75 1.09
C TYR A 375 -3.95 12.99 1.17
N ILE A 376 -4.47 13.30 2.36
CA ILE A 376 -5.89 13.65 2.55
C ILE A 376 -6.16 15.02 1.94
N ASP A 377 -5.30 16.00 2.17
CA ASP A 377 -5.41 17.34 1.58
C ASP A 377 -5.39 17.25 0.05
N ALA A 378 -4.51 16.43 -0.53
CA ALA A 378 -4.47 16.16 -1.96
C ALA A 378 -5.78 15.54 -2.50
N GLU A 379 -6.44 14.64 -1.76
CA GLU A 379 -7.78 14.13 -2.13
C GLU A 379 -8.82 15.24 -2.12
N THR A 380 -8.80 16.11 -1.11
CA THR A 380 -9.76 17.22 -1.03
C THR A 380 -9.54 18.23 -2.15
N GLU A 381 -8.29 18.54 -2.47
CA GLU A 381 -7.90 19.41 -3.58
C GLU A 381 -8.31 18.80 -4.93
N PHE A 382 -8.04 17.51 -5.14
CA PHE A 382 -8.50 16.77 -6.31
C PHE A 382 -10.02 16.84 -6.44
N SER A 383 -10.76 16.59 -5.36
CA SER A 383 -12.24 16.58 -5.38
C SER A 383 -12.83 17.97 -5.65
N GLN A 384 -12.25 19.02 -5.04
CA GLN A 384 -12.69 20.40 -5.26
C GLN A 384 -12.43 20.84 -6.70
N ARG A 385 -11.22 20.61 -7.22
CA ARG A 385 -10.90 20.93 -8.62
C ARG A 385 -11.74 20.11 -9.59
N TRP A 386 -11.96 18.84 -9.31
CA TRP A 386 -12.86 17.99 -10.08
C TRP A 386 -14.26 18.59 -10.19
N ASP A 387 -14.83 19.06 -9.08
CA ASP A 387 -16.17 19.66 -9.07
C ASP A 387 -16.21 20.98 -9.86
N VAL A 388 -15.20 21.84 -9.72
CA VAL A 388 -15.08 23.11 -10.47
C VAL A 388 -14.96 22.85 -11.97
N GLU A 389 -14.04 22.00 -12.39
CA GLU A 389 -13.84 21.68 -13.81
C GLU A 389 -15.05 20.99 -14.43
N ARG A 390 -15.71 20.10 -13.67
CA ARG A 390 -16.96 19.47 -14.12
C ARG A 390 -18.06 20.52 -14.35
N GLU A 391 -18.19 21.51 -13.47
CA GLU A 391 -19.17 22.59 -13.64
C GLU A 391 -18.83 23.46 -14.85
N ALA A 392 -17.55 23.81 -15.03
CA ALA A 392 -17.08 24.56 -16.20
C ALA A 392 -17.37 23.82 -17.51
N ILE A 393 -17.01 22.54 -17.62
CA ILE A 393 -17.30 21.70 -18.80
C ILE A 393 -18.80 21.56 -19.03
N SER A 394 -19.60 21.42 -17.96
CA SER A 394 -21.07 21.35 -18.07
C SER A 394 -21.65 22.65 -18.62
N GLY A 395 -21.11 23.80 -18.22
CA GLY A 395 -21.44 25.11 -18.79
C GLY A 395 -21.12 25.19 -20.29
N THR A 396 -19.91 24.83 -20.69
CA THR A 396 -19.51 24.81 -22.11
C THR A 396 -20.35 23.83 -22.93
N LEU A 397 -20.72 22.67 -22.38
CA LEU A 397 -21.63 21.71 -23.01
C LEU A 397 -23.02 22.30 -23.27
N GLN A 398 -23.54 23.06 -22.31
CA GLN A 398 -24.81 23.76 -22.47
C GLN A 398 -24.71 24.81 -23.58
N GLU A 399 -23.65 25.62 -23.59
CA GLU A 399 -23.41 26.63 -24.61
C GLU A 399 -23.28 26.00 -26.02
N MET A 400 -22.55 24.89 -26.17
CA MET A 400 -22.47 24.14 -27.43
C MET A 400 -23.85 23.62 -27.88
N GLY A 401 -24.67 23.16 -26.92
CA GLY A 401 -26.03 22.72 -27.20
C GLY A 401 -26.96 23.86 -27.65
N GLU A 402 -26.84 25.03 -27.02
CA GLU A 402 -27.57 26.24 -27.42
C GLU A 402 -27.15 26.72 -28.81
N LEU A 403 -25.85 26.70 -29.11
CA LEU A 403 -25.31 27.07 -30.41
C LEU A 403 -25.76 26.11 -31.52
N SER A 404 -25.76 24.80 -31.25
CA SER A 404 -26.25 23.79 -32.19
C SER A 404 -27.73 24.04 -32.54
N ARG A 405 -28.57 24.29 -31.52
CA ARG A 405 -30.01 24.60 -31.73
C ARG A 405 -30.20 25.91 -32.49
N PHE A 406 -29.37 26.92 -32.23
CA PHE A 406 -29.40 28.17 -32.96
C PHE A 406 -29.11 27.95 -34.45
N TYR A 407 -28.09 27.15 -34.78
CA TYR A 407 -27.75 26.79 -36.16
C TYR A 407 -28.81 25.94 -36.86
N GLU A 408 -29.40 24.97 -36.16
CA GLU A 408 -30.57 24.22 -36.67
C GLU A 408 -31.76 25.16 -36.96
N GLY A 409 -32.05 26.07 -36.03
CA GLY A 409 -33.10 27.08 -36.20
C GLY A 409 -32.81 28.03 -37.34
N TYR A 410 -31.55 28.43 -37.54
CA TYR A 410 -31.11 29.28 -38.64
C TYR A 410 -31.29 28.59 -40.00
N ALA A 411 -30.90 27.32 -40.11
CA ALA A 411 -31.14 26.51 -41.31
C ALA A 411 -32.65 26.41 -41.64
N SER A 412 -33.49 26.12 -40.64
CA SER A 412 -34.95 26.04 -40.82
C SER A 412 -35.59 27.39 -41.17
N ALA A 413 -35.09 28.49 -40.60
CA ALA A 413 -35.54 29.84 -40.94
C ALA A 413 -35.19 30.21 -42.39
N TYR A 414 -34.04 29.75 -42.89
CA TYR A 414 -33.66 29.91 -44.29
C TYR A 414 -34.62 29.19 -45.25
N ASP A 415 -35.00 27.95 -44.95
CA ASP A 415 -36.03 27.24 -45.75
C ASP A 415 -37.36 27.99 -45.76
N THR A 416 -37.75 28.55 -44.62
CA THR A 416 -38.98 29.35 -44.49
C THR A 416 -38.89 30.65 -45.31
N LEU A 417 -37.73 31.31 -45.33
CA LEU A 417 -37.47 32.50 -46.14
C LEU A 417 -37.63 32.21 -47.63
N ARG A 418 -37.14 31.05 -48.09
CA ARG A 418 -37.33 30.60 -49.47
C ARG A 418 -38.81 30.45 -49.83
N PHE A 419 -39.59 29.77 -48.99
CA PHE A 419 -41.04 29.65 -49.22
C PHE A 419 -41.77 31.00 -49.23
N GLU A 420 -41.37 31.94 -48.37
CA GLU A 420 -41.95 33.28 -48.35
C GLU A 420 -41.61 34.07 -49.63
N ALA A 421 -40.39 33.93 -50.16
CA ALA A 421 -40.01 34.53 -51.44
C ALA A 421 -40.85 33.97 -52.60
N GLU A 422 -41.04 32.65 -52.66
CA GLU A 422 -41.92 32.02 -53.65
C GLU A 422 -43.37 32.49 -53.51
N ARG A 423 -43.88 32.60 -52.27
CA ARG A 423 -45.22 33.12 -52.00
C ARG A 423 -45.39 34.55 -52.49
N ARG A 424 -44.44 35.44 -52.20
CA ARG A 424 -44.48 36.85 -52.65
C ARG A 424 -44.47 36.94 -54.17
N LYS A 425 -43.63 36.13 -54.83
CA LYS A 425 -43.61 36.04 -56.29
C LYS A 425 -44.95 35.58 -56.86
N ALA A 426 -45.57 34.54 -56.28
CA ALA A 426 -46.89 34.07 -56.72
C ALA A 426 -48.00 35.11 -56.53
N VAL A 427 -47.94 35.90 -55.45
CA VAL A 427 -48.85 37.03 -55.23
C VAL A 427 -48.63 38.11 -56.29
N GLU A 428 -47.38 38.46 -56.58
CA GLU A 428 -47.04 39.43 -57.61
C GLU A 428 -47.51 38.98 -59.00
N GLU A 429 -47.27 37.72 -59.38
CA GLU A 429 -47.78 37.14 -60.62
C GLU A 429 -49.31 37.19 -60.69
N LYS A 430 -50.00 36.97 -59.55
CA LYS A 430 -51.47 37.05 -59.46
C LYS A 430 -51.97 38.50 -59.58
N ILE A 431 -51.26 39.47 -59.01
CA ILE A 431 -51.55 40.90 -59.17
C ILE A 431 -51.39 41.27 -60.65
N GLN A 432 -50.26 40.93 -61.26
CA GLN A 432 -49.99 41.20 -62.68
C GLN A 432 -51.03 40.53 -63.59
N TYR A 433 -51.44 39.29 -63.31
CA TYR A 433 -52.51 38.61 -64.05
C TYR A 433 -53.85 39.34 -63.93
N THR A 434 -54.22 39.76 -62.72
CA THR A 434 -55.47 40.48 -62.47
C THR A 434 -55.48 41.84 -63.16
N LEU A 435 -54.38 42.59 -63.09
CA LEU A 435 -54.20 43.86 -63.80
C LEU A 435 -54.29 43.67 -65.31
N ARG A 436 -53.66 42.62 -65.86
CA ARG A 436 -53.74 42.29 -67.29
C ARG A 436 -55.17 41.97 -67.72
N LYS A 437 -55.89 41.17 -66.93
CA LYS A 437 -57.30 40.83 -67.19
C LYS A 437 -58.22 42.05 -67.05
N ALA A 438 -57.96 42.93 -66.09
CA ALA A 438 -58.69 44.18 -65.94
C ALA A 438 -58.46 45.10 -67.15
N LYS A 439 -57.20 45.22 -67.61
CA LYS A 439 -56.87 45.97 -68.83
C LYS A 439 -57.61 45.40 -70.06
N GLU A 440 -57.56 44.09 -70.26
CA GLU A 440 -58.30 43.42 -71.35
C GLU A 440 -59.81 43.66 -71.24
N SER A 441 -60.39 43.61 -70.04
CA SER A 441 -61.80 43.92 -69.83
C SER A 441 -62.16 45.37 -70.15
N VAL A 442 -61.28 46.33 -69.83
CA VAL A 442 -61.47 47.75 -70.19
C VAL A 442 -61.36 47.93 -71.70
N GLU A 443 -60.39 47.29 -72.34
CA GLU A 443 -60.24 47.29 -73.81
C GLU A 443 -61.49 46.73 -74.50
N ASN A 444 -62.05 45.62 -74.01
CA ASN A 444 -63.30 45.05 -74.52
C ASN A 444 -64.51 45.99 -74.36
N LEU A 445 -64.63 46.71 -73.23
CA LEU A 445 -65.70 47.71 -73.03
C LEU A 445 -65.54 48.91 -73.97
N MET A 446 -64.31 49.38 -74.18
CA MET A 446 -64.05 50.44 -75.15
C MET A 446 -64.39 50.00 -76.58
N GLU A 447 -64.06 48.76 -76.96
CA GLU A 447 -64.41 48.22 -78.27
C GLU A 447 -65.93 48.07 -78.44
N ALA A 448 -66.64 47.60 -77.41
CA ALA A 448 -68.10 47.49 -77.42
C ALA A 448 -68.77 48.87 -77.54
N ASP A 449 -68.30 49.87 -76.77
CA ASP A 449 -68.80 51.24 -76.86
C ASP A 449 -68.56 51.87 -78.25
N VAL A 450 -67.42 51.61 -78.88
CA VAL A 450 -67.17 52.05 -80.27
C VAL A 450 -68.20 51.42 -81.22
N LYS A 451 -68.48 50.12 -81.10
CA LYS A 451 -69.49 49.42 -81.93
C LYS A 451 -70.90 49.99 -81.71
N GLU A 452 -71.30 50.24 -80.46
CA GLU A 452 -72.60 50.83 -80.15
C GLU A 452 -72.71 52.27 -80.68
N ARG A 453 -71.63 53.07 -80.59
CA ARG A 453 -71.60 54.41 -81.18
C ARG A 453 -71.71 54.38 -82.71
N GLU A 454 -71.00 53.46 -83.36
CA GLU A 454 -71.12 53.24 -84.81
C GLU A 454 -72.54 52.82 -85.20
N HIS A 455 -73.16 51.91 -84.43
CA HIS A 455 -74.53 51.46 -84.66
C HIS A 455 -75.55 52.60 -84.46
N PHE A 456 -75.45 53.34 -83.35
CA PHE A 456 -76.27 54.53 -83.10
C PHE A 456 -76.13 55.59 -84.19
N GLN A 457 -74.90 55.82 -84.66
CA GLN A 457 -74.63 56.73 -85.76
C GLN A 457 -75.27 56.25 -87.08
N GLN A 458 -75.25 54.95 -87.36
CA GLN A 458 -75.92 54.40 -88.54
C GLN A 458 -77.45 54.54 -88.48
N GLU A 459 -78.07 54.36 -87.31
CA GLU A 459 -79.53 54.43 -87.17
C GLU A 459 -80.08 55.85 -87.15
N VAL A 460 -79.41 56.77 -86.45
CA VAL A 460 -79.97 58.11 -86.14
C VAL A 460 -79.12 59.25 -86.71
N GLY A 461 -77.91 58.98 -87.20
CA GLY A 461 -76.94 60.00 -87.62
C GLY A 461 -77.39 60.87 -88.80
N GLU A 462 -78.21 60.36 -89.72
CA GLU A 462 -78.77 61.16 -90.82
C GLU A 462 -79.77 62.23 -90.34
N TYR A 463 -80.33 62.04 -89.14
CA TYR A 463 -81.37 62.90 -88.56
C TYR A 463 -80.85 63.86 -87.47
N ILE A 464 -79.58 63.72 -87.06
CA ILE A 464 -78.97 64.54 -86.00
C ILE A 464 -77.96 65.51 -86.61
N PRO A 465 -78.21 66.84 -86.55
CA PRO A 465 -77.22 67.84 -86.99
C PRO A 465 -75.94 67.76 -86.16
N THR A 466 -74.79 67.83 -86.82
CA THR A 466 -73.46 67.67 -86.21
C THR A 466 -73.17 68.67 -85.08
N ASP A 467 -73.86 69.82 -85.06
CA ASP A 467 -73.68 70.88 -84.07
C ASP A 467 -74.44 70.64 -82.74
N LEU A 468 -75.30 69.63 -82.63
CA LEU A 468 -76.08 69.36 -81.42
C LEU A 468 -75.19 68.86 -80.27
N TRP A 469 -74.17 68.05 -80.59
CA TRP A 469 -73.16 67.59 -79.65
C TRP A 469 -71.79 67.52 -80.32
N VAL A 470 -70.97 68.54 -80.07
CA VAL A 470 -69.65 68.76 -80.71
C VAL A 470 -68.67 67.61 -80.49
N GLY A 471 -68.79 66.87 -79.38
CA GLY A 471 -67.92 65.74 -79.02
C GLY A 471 -68.52 64.36 -79.29
N MET A 472 -69.58 64.25 -80.10
CA MET A 472 -70.26 62.97 -80.36
C MET A 472 -69.32 61.90 -80.95
N ASN A 473 -68.29 62.32 -81.70
CA ASN A 473 -67.29 61.45 -82.30
C ASN A 473 -65.99 61.32 -81.49
N ASP A 474 -65.90 61.95 -80.32
CA ASP A 474 -64.68 61.89 -79.53
C ASP A 474 -64.48 60.47 -78.95
N PRO A 475 -63.25 59.94 -78.94
CA PRO A 475 -62.98 58.68 -78.28
C PRO A 475 -63.11 58.82 -76.75
N LEU A 476 -63.48 57.73 -76.08
CA LEU A 476 -63.44 57.67 -74.62
C LEU A 476 -62.03 57.93 -74.08
N ARG A 477 -61.94 58.45 -72.86
CA ARG A 477 -60.67 58.68 -72.18
C ARG A 477 -59.94 57.36 -71.93
N LYS A 478 -58.66 57.31 -72.28
CA LYS A 478 -57.76 56.19 -71.97
C LYS A 478 -57.25 56.30 -70.54
N TRP A 479 -57.07 55.15 -69.89
CA TRP A 479 -56.54 55.04 -68.54
C TRP A 479 -55.41 54.02 -68.52
N ASP A 480 -54.26 54.41 -67.97
CA ASP A 480 -53.09 53.54 -67.79
C ASP A 480 -52.80 53.37 -66.29
N ILE A 481 -52.43 52.15 -65.89
CA ILE A 481 -52.05 51.82 -64.51
C ILE A 481 -50.53 51.58 -64.49
N VAL A 482 -49.81 52.34 -63.66
CA VAL A 482 -48.35 52.25 -63.51
C VAL A 482 -48.03 51.74 -62.11
N PRO A 483 -47.11 50.76 -61.95
CA PRO A 483 -46.67 50.33 -60.63
C PRO A 483 -46.01 51.49 -59.88
N VAL A 484 -46.33 51.63 -58.60
CA VAL A 484 -45.73 52.64 -57.72
C VAL A 484 -44.70 51.95 -56.84
N TYR A 485 -43.47 52.46 -56.88
CA TYR A 485 -42.41 52.10 -55.95
C TYR A 485 -42.35 53.22 -54.91
N GLU A 486 -42.52 52.90 -53.62
CA GLU A 486 -42.23 53.87 -52.55
C GLU A 486 -40.70 53.96 -52.42
N ASP A 487 -40.14 55.14 -52.69
CA ASP A 487 -38.72 55.43 -52.55
C ASP A 487 -38.30 55.29 -51.08
N HIS A 488 -37.81 54.11 -50.72
CA HIS A 488 -36.92 53.93 -49.57
C HIS A 488 -35.52 53.65 -50.10
N ASP A 489 -34.78 54.75 -50.30
CA ASP A 489 -33.32 54.89 -50.36
C ASP A 489 -32.51 53.64 -50.73
N LEU A 490 -32.28 53.41 -52.02
CA LEU A 490 -31.04 52.79 -52.51
C LEU A 490 -30.66 53.41 -53.87
N GLU A 491 -29.59 54.21 -53.88
CA GLU A 491 -28.87 54.59 -55.08
C GLU A 491 -28.27 53.32 -55.73
N GLY A 492 -28.93 52.81 -56.76
CA GLY A 492 -28.44 51.71 -57.59
C GLY A 492 -29.50 51.29 -58.59
N GLU A 493 -29.19 51.41 -59.88
CA GLU A 493 -30.04 50.94 -60.98
C GLU A 493 -30.29 49.43 -60.88
N GLN A 494 -31.35 49.04 -60.18
CA GLN A 494 -31.94 47.70 -60.25
C GLN A 494 -33.38 47.78 -59.78
N GLU A 495 -34.32 47.36 -60.64
CA GLU A 495 -35.73 47.23 -60.28
C GLU A 495 -35.86 46.38 -58.99
N PRO A 496 -36.55 46.86 -57.95
CA PRO A 496 -36.79 46.10 -56.74
C PRO A 496 -37.92 45.08 -56.99
N ASN A 497 -37.67 44.12 -57.89
CA ASN A 497 -38.57 43.01 -58.14
C ASN A 497 -38.38 41.94 -57.07
N THR A 498 -39.47 41.25 -56.72
CA THR A 498 -39.39 40.08 -55.83
C THR A 498 -38.38 39.06 -56.39
N PRO A 499 -37.48 38.49 -55.56
CA PRO A 499 -36.47 37.53 -56.01
C PRO A 499 -37.07 36.43 -56.88
N THR A 500 -36.63 36.35 -58.14
CA THR A 500 -37.12 35.33 -59.07
C THR A 500 -36.34 34.05 -58.85
N LEU A 501 -36.90 33.15 -58.04
CA LEU A 501 -36.30 31.84 -57.82
C LEU A 501 -36.36 30.98 -59.11
N PRO A 502 -35.25 30.31 -59.49
CA PRO A 502 -35.25 29.35 -60.57
C PRO A 502 -36.18 28.18 -60.21
N LYS A 503 -37.01 27.73 -61.16
CA LYS A 503 -37.87 26.56 -60.95
C LYS A 503 -36.99 25.37 -60.58
N ALA A 504 -37.28 24.74 -59.44
CA ALA A 504 -36.57 23.56 -58.97
C ALA A 504 -36.50 22.51 -60.09
N SER A 505 -35.30 22.23 -60.60
CA SER A 505 -35.07 21.08 -61.47
C SER A 505 -35.31 19.83 -60.63
N LEU A 506 -36.43 19.15 -60.86
CA LEU A 506 -36.69 17.82 -60.34
C LEU A 506 -35.50 16.92 -60.71
N PHE A 507 -34.68 16.61 -59.72
CA PHE A 507 -33.65 15.59 -59.80
C PHE A 507 -34.38 14.27 -60.05
N THR A 508 -34.28 13.75 -61.27
CA THR A 508 -34.73 12.40 -61.59
C THR A 508 -33.64 11.44 -61.13
N PRO A 509 -33.95 10.45 -60.28
CA PRO A 509 -32.96 9.43 -59.94
C PRO A 509 -32.72 8.57 -61.18
N ASP A 510 -31.48 8.54 -61.63
CA ASP A 510 -30.99 7.69 -62.70
C ASP A 510 -31.03 6.23 -62.21
N VAL A 511 -32.05 5.48 -62.62
CA VAL A 511 -32.15 4.04 -62.38
C VAL A 511 -31.43 3.34 -63.54
N PRO A 512 -30.37 2.56 -63.30
CA PRO A 512 -29.68 1.87 -64.38
C PRO A 512 -30.57 0.75 -64.94
N GLU A 513 -30.91 0.84 -66.23
CA GLU A 513 -31.56 -0.23 -66.98
C GLU A 513 -30.63 -1.46 -67.08
N GLU A 514 -31.06 -2.56 -66.44
CA GLU A 514 -30.62 -3.91 -66.78
C GLU A 514 -30.98 -4.22 -68.24
N ARG A 515 -29.97 -4.52 -69.06
CA ARG A 515 -30.17 -5.24 -70.32
C ARG A 515 -30.08 -6.74 -70.07
N LEU A 516 -31.14 -7.42 -70.52
CA LEU A 516 -31.24 -8.85 -70.85
C LEU A 516 -29.95 -9.47 -71.40
#